data_AF-A0A0B1S3W4-F1
#
_entry.id   AF-A0A0B1S3W4-F1
#
_cell.length_a   1.000
_cell.length_b   1.000
_cell.length_c   1.000
_cell.angle_alpha   90.00
_cell.angle_beta   90.00
_cell.angle_gamma   90.00
#
_symmetry.space_group_name_H-M   'P 1'
#
loop_
_entity.id
_entity.type
_entity.pdbx_description
1 polymer ?
#
loop_
_entity_poly.entity_id
_entity_poly.type
_entity_poly.pdbx_seq_one_letter_code
_entity_poly.pdbx_strand_id
1 'polypeptide(L)'
;MASRSDKRKKRSGRRESCSVYIYRVLKQVHPDTGVSSRAMSIMNSFVNDVFERIAAEASRLAHCNKRSTISSREIQTAVRLILPGELTKHAVSEGTKAVTKYTFSK
;
A
#
# COMPACT_ATOMS: atom_id res chain seq x y z
N MET A 1 -34.13 -22.64 -32.61
CA MET A 1 -34.16 -22.28 -31.17
C MET A 1 -32.75 -22.42 -30.61
N ALA A 2 -32.01 -21.31 -30.51
CA ALA A 2 -30.60 -21.30 -30.14
C ALA A 2 -30.41 -21.08 -28.62
N SER A 3 -29.68 -22.01 -28.02
CA SER A 3 -28.92 -22.03 -26.75
C SER A 3 -29.15 -20.91 -25.70
N ARG A 4 -29.59 -21.33 -24.51
CA ARG A 4 -29.40 -20.60 -23.25
C ARG A 4 -27.90 -20.41 -23.00
N SER A 5 -27.42 -19.18 -23.18
CA SER A 5 -26.05 -18.82 -22.80
C SER A 5 -25.93 -18.81 -21.27
N ASP A 6 -25.21 -19.79 -20.74
CA ASP A 6 -24.73 -19.84 -19.37
C ASP A 6 -23.94 -18.55 -19.10
N LYS A 7 -24.49 -17.67 -18.25
CA LYS A 7 -23.83 -16.45 -17.80
C LYS A 7 -22.67 -16.85 -16.90
N ARG A 8 -21.53 -17.22 -17.49
CA ARG A 8 -20.24 -17.27 -16.79
C ARG A 8 -20.05 -15.93 -16.10
N LYS A 9 -20.23 -15.93 -14.77
CA LYS A 9 -19.94 -14.79 -13.88
C LYS A 9 -18.57 -14.28 -14.29
N LYS A 10 -18.54 -13.10 -14.92
CA LYS A 10 -17.32 -12.38 -15.27
C LYS A 10 -16.48 -12.38 -14.00
N ARG A 11 -15.37 -13.12 -14.00
CA ARG A 11 -14.44 -13.14 -12.86
C ARG A 11 -14.04 -11.69 -12.68
N SER A 12 -14.66 -11.02 -11.70
CA SER A 12 -14.30 -9.67 -11.28
C SER A 12 -12.78 -9.69 -11.16
N GLY A 13 -12.11 -8.80 -11.90
CA GLY A 13 -10.66 -8.73 -11.94
C GLY A 13 -10.13 -8.84 -10.52
N ARG A 14 -9.10 -9.66 -10.32
CA ARG A 14 -8.51 -9.93 -9.01
C ARG A 14 -8.35 -8.61 -8.28
N ARG A 15 -9.18 -8.39 -7.25
CA ARG A 15 -9.07 -7.21 -6.39
C ARG A 15 -7.67 -7.24 -5.82
N GLU A 16 -6.84 -6.28 -6.19
CA GLU A 16 -5.54 -6.09 -5.57
C GLU A 16 -5.81 -5.89 -4.08
N SER A 17 -5.28 -6.81 -3.28
CA SER A 17 -5.57 -6.89 -1.85
C SER A 17 -4.27 -7.15 -1.11
N CYS A 18 -4.05 -6.33 -0.09
CA CYS A 18 -2.96 -6.47 0.86
C CYS A 18 -3.28 -7.46 1.99
N SER A 19 -4.41 -8.19 1.94
CA SER A 19 -4.86 -9.06 3.05
C SER A 19 -3.81 -10.07 3.51
N VAL A 20 -3.04 -10.65 2.60
CA VAL A 20 -1.96 -11.60 2.95
C VAL A 20 -0.86 -10.90 3.76
N TYR A 21 -0.48 -9.68 3.37
CA TYR A 21 0.57 -8.92 4.06
C TYR A 21 0.09 -8.38 5.40
N ILE A 22 -1.16 -7.91 5.47
CA ILE A 22 -1.80 -7.49 6.73
C ILE A 22 -1.80 -8.66 7.72
N TYR A 23 -2.16 -9.86 7.28
CA TYR A 23 -2.12 -11.05 8.12
C TYR A 23 -0.70 -11.42 8.57
N ARG A 24 0.30 -11.33 7.67
CA ARG A 24 1.71 -11.58 8.02
C ARG A 24 2.22 -10.60 9.09
N VAL A 25 1.90 -9.32 8.97
CA VAL A 25 2.26 -8.31 9.98
C VAL A 25 1.55 -8.60 11.30
N LEU A 26 0.25 -8.92 11.27
CA LEU A 26 -0.51 -9.27 12.47
C LEU A 26 0.14 -10.44 13.22
N LYS A 27 0.54 -11.50 12.52
CA LYS A 27 1.17 -12.67 13.16
C LYS A 27 2.59 -12.40 13.67
N GLN A 28 3.28 -11.40 13.13
CA GLN A 28 4.57 -10.96 13.66
C GLN A 28 4.43 -10.24 15.01
N VAL A 29 3.34 -9.50 15.23
CA VAL A 29 3.11 -8.74 16.47
C VAL A 29 2.23 -9.46 17.49
N HIS A 30 1.28 -10.29 17.03
CA HIS A 30 0.31 -11.02 17.85
C HIS A 30 0.05 -12.43 17.29
N PRO A 31 0.93 -13.41 17.58
CA PRO A 31 0.84 -14.77 17.01
C PRO A 31 -0.50 -15.48 17.27
N ASP A 32 -1.09 -15.28 18.45
CA ASP A 32 -2.31 -16.00 18.88
C ASP A 32 -3.61 -15.26 18.54
N THR A 33 -3.53 -14.05 17.97
CA THR A 33 -4.71 -13.24 17.64
C THR A 33 -5.20 -13.49 16.21
N GLY A 34 -6.51 -13.64 16.04
CA GLY A 34 -7.18 -13.70 14.74
C GLY A 34 -7.75 -12.35 14.31
N VAL A 35 -8.08 -12.21 13.03
CA VAL A 35 -8.76 -11.02 12.48
C VAL A 35 -9.96 -11.46 11.66
N SER A 36 -11.12 -10.82 11.88
CA SER A 36 -12.34 -11.14 11.14
C SER A 36 -12.25 -10.67 9.68
N SER A 37 -13.06 -11.24 8.80
CA SER A 37 -13.13 -10.83 7.38
C SER A 37 -13.55 -9.36 7.20
N ARG A 38 -14.42 -8.86 8.09
CA ARG A 38 -14.84 -7.46 8.12
C ARG A 38 -13.68 -6.55 8.52
N ALA A 39 -12.98 -6.87 9.60
CA ALA A 39 -11.80 -6.12 10.02
C ALA A 39 -10.69 -6.14 8.97
N MET A 40 -10.47 -7.28 8.31
CA MET A 40 -9.53 -7.40 7.20
C MET A 40 -9.90 -6.48 6.03
N SER A 41 -11.19 -6.38 5.69
CA SER A 41 -11.66 -5.48 4.64
C SER A 41 -11.41 -4.01 4.98
N ILE A 42 -11.66 -3.62 6.25
CA ILE A 42 -11.39 -2.27 6.75
C ILE A 42 -9.88 -1.96 6.65
N MET A 43 -9.03 -2.88 7.11
CA MET A 43 -7.57 -2.71 7.05
C MET A 43 -7.07 -2.60 5.61
N ASN A 44 -7.61 -3.38 4.68
CA ASN A 44 -7.24 -3.29 3.28
C ASN A 44 -7.62 -1.92 2.68
N SER A 45 -8.82 -1.43 2.98
CA SER A 45 -9.24 -0.09 2.55
C SER A 45 -8.38 1.01 3.18
N PHE A 46 -7.98 0.87 4.45
CA PHE A 46 -7.07 1.81 5.10
C PHE A 46 -5.70 1.87 4.39
N VAL A 47 -5.12 0.73 4.04
CA VAL A 47 -3.85 0.68 3.31
C VAL A 47 -3.99 1.38 1.95
N ASN A 48 -5.09 1.14 1.23
CA ASN A 48 -5.32 1.76 -0.06
C ASN A 48 -5.50 3.29 0.04
N ASP A 49 -6.26 3.78 1.03
CA ASP A 49 -6.45 5.22 1.26
C ASP A 49 -5.10 5.92 1.55
N VAL A 50 -4.27 5.34 2.42
CA VAL A 50 -2.93 5.88 2.71
C VAL A 50 -2.02 5.83 1.48
N PHE A 51 -2.06 4.73 0.72
CA PHE A 51 -1.28 4.58 -0.52
C PHE A 51 -1.63 5.65 -1.55
N GLU A 52 -2.93 5.83 -1.82
CA GLU A 52 -3.42 6.81 -2.79
C GLU A 52 -3.03 8.23 -2.39
N ARG A 53 -3.14 8.59 -1.11
CA ARG A 53 -2.71 9.90 -0.60
C ARG A 53 -1.22 10.15 -0.80
N ILE A 54 -0.37 9.18 -0.47
CA ILE A 54 1.09 9.30 -0.64
C ILE A 54 1.45 9.38 -2.12
N ALA A 55 0.85 8.53 -2.96
CA ALA A 55 1.11 8.51 -4.40
C ALA A 55 0.68 9.82 -5.08
N ALA A 56 -0.48 10.35 -4.73
CA ALA A 56 -0.97 11.64 -5.24
C ALA A 56 -0.02 12.78 -4.86
N GLU A 57 0.41 12.83 -3.59
CA GLU A 57 1.31 13.87 -3.12
C GLU A 57 2.72 13.75 -3.73
N ALA A 58 3.25 12.54 -3.86
CA ALA A 58 4.53 12.30 -4.53
C ALA A 58 4.50 12.66 -6.01
N SER A 59 3.39 12.38 -6.70
CA SER A 59 3.16 12.81 -8.08
C SER A 59 3.16 14.33 -8.20
N ARG A 60 2.47 15.03 -7.30
CA ARG A 60 2.45 16.49 -7.23
C ARG A 60 3.86 17.05 -7.03
N LEU A 61 4.66 16.47 -6.13
CA LEU A 61 6.04 16.87 -5.89
C LEU A 61 6.94 16.66 -7.11
N ALA A 62 6.82 15.52 -7.81
CA ALA A 62 7.56 15.28 -9.04
C ALA A 62 7.22 16.31 -10.11
N HIS A 63 5.94 16.65 -10.26
CA HIS A 63 5.47 17.66 -11.20
C HIS A 63 5.99 19.06 -10.84
N CYS A 64 5.93 19.46 -9.57
CA CYS A 64 6.52 20.71 -9.08
C CYS A 64 8.01 20.82 -9.40
N ASN A 65 8.74 19.70 -9.35
CA ASN A 65 10.16 19.62 -9.66
C ASN A 65 10.46 19.42 -11.16
N LYS A 66 9.43 19.45 -12.04
CA LYS A 66 9.55 19.21 -13.49
C LYS A 66 10.22 17.86 -13.82
N ARG A 67 9.96 16.84 -13.01
CA ARG A 67 10.44 15.47 -13.22
C ARG A 67 9.31 14.58 -13.71
N SER A 68 9.60 13.72 -14.68
CA SER A 68 8.65 12.70 -15.18
C SER A 68 8.71 11.39 -14.39
N THR A 69 9.63 11.29 -13.42
CA THR A 69 9.86 10.09 -12.61
C THR A 69 9.73 10.43 -11.14
N ILE A 70 8.94 9.66 -10.41
CA ILE A 70 8.84 9.73 -8.94
C ILE A 70 9.98 8.91 -8.37
N SER A 71 10.90 9.54 -7.62
CA SER A 71 12.00 8.87 -6.94
C SER A 71 11.65 8.58 -5.47
N SER A 72 12.53 7.87 -4.77
CA SER A 72 12.43 7.66 -3.32
C SER A 72 12.39 8.97 -2.53
N ARG A 73 12.95 10.06 -3.07
CA ARG A 73 12.93 11.39 -2.45
C ARG A 73 11.54 12.00 -2.44
N GLU A 74 10.79 11.90 -3.54
CA GLU A 74 9.40 12.38 -3.60
C GLU A 74 8.51 11.57 -2.66
N ILE A 75 8.69 10.23 -2.62
CA ILE A 75 7.96 9.37 -1.69
C ILE A 75 8.27 9.74 -0.23
N GLN A 76 9.54 9.91 0.13
CA GLN A 76 9.93 10.28 1.50
C GLN A 76 9.35 11.65 1.90
N THR A 77 9.33 12.61 0.99
CA THR A 77 8.77 13.94 1.24
C THR A 77 7.26 13.88 1.36
N ALA A 78 6.57 13.14 0.48
CA ALA A 78 5.13 12.92 0.57
C ALA A 78 4.72 12.28 1.91
N VAL A 79 5.46 11.26 2.37
CA VAL A 79 5.22 10.65 3.69
C VAL A 79 5.30 11.68 4.82
N ARG A 80 6.26 12.60 4.78
CA ARG A 80 6.40 13.67 5.79
C ARG A 80 5.26 14.68 5.77
N LEU A 81 4.60 14.85 4.63
CA LEU A 81 3.45 15.76 4.49
C LEU A 81 2.13 15.08 4.87
N ILE A 82 2.00 13.78 4.60
CA ILE A 82 0.76 13.02 4.86
C ILE A 82 0.67 12.54 6.30
N LEU A 83 1.78 12.10 6.91
CA LEU A 83 1.77 11.54 8.26
C LEU A 83 2.14 12.61 9.32
N PRO A 84 1.50 12.58 10.51
CA PRO A 84 1.83 13.50 11.60
C PRO A 84 2.89 12.92 12.55
N GLY A 85 3.68 13.82 13.16
CA GLY A 85 4.47 13.55 14.38
C GLY A 85 5.38 12.31 14.32
N GLU A 86 5.29 11.45 15.34
CA GLU A 86 6.12 10.25 15.48
C GLU A 86 5.90 9.24 14.34
N LEU A 87 4.69 9.17 13.76
CA LEU A 87 4.41 8.25 12.65
C LEU A 87 5.32 8.53 11.45
N THR A 88 5.58 9.81 11.18
CA THR A 88 6.51 10.22 10.11
C THR A 88 7.93 9.74 10.38
N LYS A 89 8.41 9.88 11.61
CA LYS A 89 9.78 9.45 11.98
C LYS A 89 9.95 7.94 11.75
N HIS A 90 9.00 7.15 12.22
CA HIS A 90 9.02 5.69 12.03
C HIS A 90 8.88 5.31 10.55
N ALA A 91 7.91 5.87 9.83
CA ALA A 91 7.68 5.55 8.42
C ALA A 91 8.89 5.89 7.54
N VAL A 92 9.52 7.04 7.76
CA VAL A 92 10.74 7.44 7.04
C VAL A 92 11.90 6.51 7.38
N SER A 93 12.12 6.20 8.66
CA SER A 93 13.17 5.29 9.11
C SER A 93 13.02 3.90 8.48
N GLU A 94 11.84 3.30 8.56
CA GLU A 94 11.56 1.98 7.98
C GLU A 94 11.68 1.98 6.46
N GLY A 95 11.20 3.05 5.79
CA GLY A 95 11.36 3.22 4.35
C GLY A 95 12.82 3.28 3.91
N THR A 96 13.66 4.04 4.61
CA THR A 96 15.10 4.12 4.32
C THR A 96 15.79 2.77 4.51
N LYS A 97 15.52 2.06 5.62
CA LYS A 97 16.07 0.72 5.86
C LYS A 97 15.68 -0.26 4.75
N ALA A 98 14.43 -0.22 4.30
CA ALA A 98 13.94 -1.09 3.23
C ALA A 98 14.67 -0.83 1.89
N VAL A 99 14.86 0.44 1.52
CA VAL A 99 15.62 0.82 0.31
C VAL A 99 17.06 0.34 0.40
N THR A 100 17.73 0.61 1.53
CA THR A 100 19.11 0.17 1.77
C THR A 100 19.24 -1.35 1.65
N LYS A 101 18.35 -2.11 2.33
CA LYS A 101 18.33 -3.57 2.24
C LYS A 101 18.14 -4.06 0.81
N TYR A 102 17.23 -3.45 0.06
CA TYR A 102 16.97 -3.82 -1.34
C TYR A 102 18.20 -3.61 -2.22
N THR A 103 18.89 -2.46 -2.08
CA THR A 103 20.12 -2.16 -2.83
C THR A 103 21.24 -3.17 -2.54
N PHE A 104 21.38 -3.64 -1.29
CA PHE A 104 22.40 -4.62 -0.89
C PHE A 104 22.03 -6.09 -1.16
N SER A 105 20.76 -6.38 -1.43
CA SER A 105 20.31 -7.76 -1.70
C SER A 105 20.37 -8.13 -3.18
N LYS A 106 20.96 -7.27 -4.01
CA LYS A 106 21.13 -7.48 -5.45
C LYS A 106 22.52 -8.05 -5.77
#